data_AF-A0A8H3IB88-F1
#
_entry.id   AF-A0A8H3IB88-F1
#
_cell.length_a   1.000
_cell.length_b   1.000
_cell.length_c   1.000
_cell.angle_alpha   90.00
_cell.angle_beta   90.00
_cell.angle_gamma   90.00
#
_symmetry.space_group_name_H-M   'P 1'
#
loop_
_entity.id
_entity.type
_entity.pdbx_description
1 polymer ?
#
loop_
_entity_poly.entity_id
_entity_poly.type
_entity_poly.pdbx_seq_one_letter_code
_entity_poly.pdbx_strand_id
1 'polypeptide(L)'
;MAPLRLKIEGRTFRDSENREVTLRGINVAGDAKFPTEPDLPSNNPDRFYEGDQLSFVGRPFSIGEAHTHFSRLKRWGYNLMRYVFTWEAIEHAGPGKYDEEWVQHTIEVLRLAKGYGFYVFMDPHQDVWSRFTGGSGAPMWTIYAMGLNPLAFPSTQAAWVQNTYPDPAKYPKMIWATNYTRLACQVIFTMFFAGKDFTPKAIIDGKNIQDYLQDHFVEACRHLALRIQEAGDIEGDVVIGWESMNEPNRGLIGWQDVSVIPEDQKLQKGPSPTAWQAILTGSGRACEMDTWDFGSLGPYKSGTELVDPKGDSAWLPAEYDDSRYGWKRDPGWKLGECIWAQHGIWDPSNDQLLKKDYFARQPKSGRKIDYEFFTNNYFMPYYRRHRKAITSIHENAIMFCQPPVLEIPPSIKGTDDDDPNMVFAPHFYDGVTLMMKKW
;
A
#
# COMPACT_ATOMS: atom_id res chain seq x y z
N MET A 1 -25.80 -22.01 -16.19
CA MET A 1 -25.16 -20.75 -16.64
C MET A 1 -23.95 -21.12 -17.47
N ALA A 2 -23.62 -20.36 -18.52
CA ALA A 2 -22.37 -20.54 -19.23
C ALA A 2 -21.17 -20.24 -18.28
N PRO A 3 -20.01 -20.86 -18.48
CA PRO A 3 -18.81 -20.55 -17.69
C PRO A 3 -18.45 -19.06 -17.81
N LEU A 4 -18.10 -18.40 -16.70
CA LEU A 4 -17.70 -16.99 -16.61
C LEU A 4 -16.24 -16.77 -17.06
N ARG A 5 -15.76 -17.58 -18.00
CA ARG A 5 -14.41 -17.49 -18.51
C ARG A 5 -14.29 -16.34 -19.51
N LEU A 6 -13.30 -15.47 -19.29
CA LEU A 6 -12.93 -14.39 -20.21
C LEU A 6 -11.57 -14.65 -20.84
N LYS A 7 -11.42 -14.25 -22.10
CA LYS A 7 -10.13 -14.12 -22.79
C LYS A 7 -9.99 -12.70 -23.32
N ILE A 8 -8.75 -12.23 -23.46
CA ILE A 8 -8.44 -10.95 -24.10
C ILE A 8 -8.15 -11.21 -25.58
N GLU A 9 -8.83 -10.45 -26.45
CA GLU A 9 -8.57 -10.42 -27.89
C GLU A 9 -8.32 -8.97 -28.31
N GLY A 10 -7.05 -8.61 -28.43
CA GLY A 10 -6.61 -7.24 -28.72
C GLY A 10 -7.04 -6.27 -27.62
N ARG A 11 -8.11 -5.52 -27.87
CA ARG A 11 -8.66 -4.50 -26.95
C ARG A 11 -10.01 -4.89 -26.34
N THR A 12 -10.45 -6.12 -26.56
CA THR A 12 -11.80 -6.59 -26.20
C THR A 12 -11.72 -7.80 -25.29
N PHE A 13 -12.66 -7.90 -24.34
CA PHE A 13 -12.90 -9.12 -23.60
C PHE A 13 -13.91 -9.98 -24.36
N ARG A 14 -13.64 -11.28 -24.45
CA ARG A 14 -14.51 -12.27 -25.09
C ARG A 14 -14.89 -13.34 -24.09
N ASP A 15 -16.16 -13.73 -24.06
CA ASP A 15 -16.61 -14.89 -23.30
C ASP A 15 -16.41 -16.21 -24.07
N SER A 16 -16.86 -17.31 -23.46
CA SER A 16 -16.80 -18.66 -24.03
C SER A 16 -17.63 -18.85 -25.31
N GLU A 17 -18.58 -17.95 -25.59
CA GLU A 17 -19.37 -17.92 -26.83
C GLU A 17 -18.80 -16.91 -27.86
N ASN A 18 -17.62 -16.34 -27.59
CA ASN A 18 -16.95 -15.33 -28.42
C ASN A 18 -17.71 -14.01 -28.55
N ARG A 19 -18.65 -13.73 -27.63
CA ARG A 19 -19.34 -12.44 -27.56
C ARG A 19 -18.41 -11.42 -26.93
N GLU A 20 -18.51 -10.18 -27.38
CA GLU A 20 -17.80 -9.08 -26.75
C GLU A 20 -18.43 -8.76 -25.38
N VAL A 21 -17.62 -8.68 -24.35
CA VAL A 21 -18.05 -8.40 -22.98
C VAL A 21 -17.56 -7.01 -22.57
N THR A 22 -18.49 -6.13 -22.23
CA THR A 22 -18.15 -4.86 -21.55
C THR A 22 -18.21 -5.09 -20.04
N LEU A 23 -17.09 -4.88 -19.35
CA LEU A 23 -17.03 -4.96 -17.89
C LEU A 23 -17.45 -3.62 -17.28
N ARG A 24 -18.52 -3.64 -16.47
CA ARG A 24 -18.98 -2.50 -15.67
C ARG A 24 -19.14 -2.97 -14.24
N GLY A 25 -18.35 -2.41 -13.34
CA GLY A 25 -18.25 -2.90 -11.97
C GLY A 25 -18.12 -1.84 -10.92
N ILE A 26 -17.90 -2.33 -9.70
CA ILE A 26 -17.70 -1.54 -8.50
C ILE A 26 -16.63 -2.20 -7.62
N ASN A 27 -15.98 -1.39 -6.78
CA ASN A 27 -15.12 -1.89 -5.70
C ASN A 27 -15.98 -2.55 -4.62
N VAL A 28 -15.63 -3.76 -4.20
CA VAL A 28 -16.33 -4.52 -3.17
C VAL A 28 -15.30 -5.00 -2.14
N ALA A 29 -15.23 -4.41 -0.95
CA ALA A 29 -15.86 -3.16 -0.52
C ALA A 29 -14.91 -2.37 0.39
N GLY A 30 -15.22 -1.10 0.66
CA GLY A 30 -14.43 -0.26 1.56
C GLY A 30 -14.30 -0.83 2.98
N ASP A 31 -15.31 -1.57 3.45
CA ASP A 31 -15.29 -2.26 4.74
C ASP A 31 -14.21 -3.34 4.86
N ALA A 32 -13.71 -3.89 3.75
CA ALA A 32 -12.62 -4.88 3.75
C ALA A 32 -11.26 -4.28 4.14
N LYS A 33 -11.18 -2.95 4.29
CA LYS A 33 -9.96 -2.24 4.68
C LYS A 33 -9.64 -2.35 6.17
N PHE A 34 -10.60 -2.74 7.01
CA PHE A 34 -10.45 -2.78 8.46
C PHE A 34 -10.98 -4.10 9.03
N PRO A 35 -10.43 -4.58 10.16
CA PRO A 35 -10.86 -5.85 10.76
C PRO A 35 -12.33 -5.76 11.21
N THR A 36 -12.97 -6.92 11.30
CA THR A 36 -14.30 -7.08 11.90
C THR A 36 -14.20 -7.10 13.42
N GLU A 37 -13.21 -7.83 13.95
CA GLU A 37 -13.01 -8.00 15.38
C GLU A 37 -11.56 -7.68 15.77
N PRO A 38 -11.33 -6.80 16.76
CA PRO A 38 -12.32 -5.85 17.28
C PRO A 38 -12.84 -4.92 16.17
N ASP A 39 -14.04 -4.35 16.36
CA ASP A 39 -14.55 -3.31 15.46
C ASP A 39 -13.69 -2.05 15.61
N LEU A 40 -12.82 -1.83 14.62
CA LEU A 40 -11.81 -0.76 14.61
C LEU A 40 -12.08 0.26 13.50
N PRO A 41 -13.18 1.04 13.59
CA PRO A 41 -13.36 2.18 12.71
C PRO A 41 -12.24 3.21 12.96
N SER A 42 -12.00 4.09 11.98
CA SER A 42 -10.87 5.03 11.99
C SER A 42 -10.86 6.02 13.17
N ASN A 43 -11.96 6.17 13.89
CA ASN A 43 -12.10 7.07 15.04
C ASN A 43 -12.03 6.38 16.41
N ASN A 44 -11.85 5.05 16.45
CA ASN A 44 -11.79 4.30 17.70
C ASN A 44 -10.32 3.98 18.10
N PRO A 45 -9.79 4.53 19.20
CA PRO A 45 -8.45 4.19 19.68
C PRO A 45 -8.36 2.82 20.36
N ASP A 46 -9.49 2.28 20.84
CA ASP A 46 -9.49 1.11 21.71
C ASP A 46 -8.92 -0.10 20.99
N ARG A 47 -7.91 -0.74 21.59
CA ARG A 47 -7.21 -1.93 21.05
C ARG A 47 -6.57 -1.69 19.68
N PHE A 48 -6.42 -0.45 19.22
CA PHE A 48 -5.90 -0.13 17.89
C PHE A 48 -4.52 -0.76 17.62
N TYR A 49 -3.63 -0.77 18.61
CA TYR A 49 -2.28 -1.35 18.50
C TYR A 49 -2.19 -2.86 18.74
N GLU A 50 -3.31 -3.56 18.98
CA GLU A 50 -3.37 -5.03 19.07
C GLU A 50 -3.43 -5.67 17.67
N GLY A 51 -2.51 -5.29 16.77
CA GLY A 51 -2.53 -5.68 15.36
C GLY A 51 -2.32 -7.18 15.07
N ASP A 52 -1.97 -7.97 16.07
CA ASP A 52 -1.74 -9.41 15.93
C ASP A 52 -2.95 -10.25 16.39
N GLN A 53 -3.94 -9.61 17.03
CA GLN A 53 -5.10 -10.26 17.66
C GLN A 53 -6.38 -9.68 17.08
N LEU A 54 -6.58 -9.92 15.78
CA LEU A 54 -7.73 -9.41 15.04
C LEU A 54 -8.30 -10.47 14.11
N SER A 55 -9.48 -10.24 13.59
CA SER A 55 -10.10 -11.07 12.57
C SER A 55 -10.74 -10.19 11.49
N PHE A 56 -10.48 -10.56 10.23
CA PHE A 56 -11.17 -9.99 9.08
C PHE A 56 -12.34 -10.87 8.63
N VAL A 57 -12.62 -12.00 9.29
CA VAL A 57 -13.77 -12.86 8.98
C VAL A 57 -15.06 -12.03 9.02
N GLY A 58 -15.89 -12.15 7.99
CA GLY A 58 -17.06 -11.29 7.83
C GLY A 58 -16.80 -10.01 7.03
N ARG A 59 -15.59 -9.78 6.51
CA ARG A 59 -15.30 -8.75 5.49
C ARG A 59 -15.25 -9.35 4.08
N PRO A 60 -15.77 -8.65 3.04
CA PRO A 60 -16.34 -7.30 3.05
C PRO A 60 -17.73 -7.19 3.73
N PHE A 61 -18.43 -8.31 3.90
CA PHE A 61 -19.70 -8.43 4.62
C PHE A 61 -19.93 -9.91 4.97
N SER A 62 -20.86 -10.19 5.88
CA SER A 62 -21.17 -11.57 6.25
C SER A 62 -21.75 -12.38 5.08
N ILE A 63 -21.62 -13.71 5.14
CA ILE A 63 -22.21 -14.63 4.14
C ILE A 63 -23.73 -14.43 4.02
N GLY A 64 -24.41 -14.15 5.14
CA GLY A 64 -25.85 -13.89 5.16
C GLY A 64 -26.26 -12.60 4.43
N GLU A 65 -25.40 -11.58 4.43
CA GLU A 65 -25.67 -10.30 3.77
C GLU A 65 -25.29 -10.30 2.28
N ALA A 66 -24.39 -11.20 1.87
CA ALA A 66 -23.88 -11.29 0.51
C ALA A 66 -24.98 -11.33 -0.55
N HIS A 67 -26.02 -12.15 -0.34
CA HIS A 67 -27.17 -12.23 -1.26
C HIS A 67 -27.89 -10.88 -1.44
N THR A 68 -28.02 -10.10 -0.36
CA THR A 68 -28.65 -8.77 -0.41
C THR A 68 -27.80 -7.80 -1.23
N HIS A 69 -26.49 -7.76 -1.00
CA HIS A 69 -25.57 -6.90 -1.76
C HIS A 69 -25.51 -7.29 -3.24
N PHE A 70 -25.30 -8.57 -3.53
CA PHE A 70 -25.14 -9.08 -4.88
C PHE A 70 -26.42 -8.95 -5.71
N SER A 71 -27.61 -9.18 -5.12
CA SER A 71 -28.87 -8.95 -5.81
C SER A 71 -29.09 -7.47 -6.18
N ARG A 72 -28.71 -6.53 -5.31
CA ARG A 72 -28.75 -5.08 -5.62
C ARG A 72 -27.80 -4.73 -6.76
N LEU A 73 -26.55 -5.17 -6.67
CA LEU A 73 -25.54 -4.91 -7.69
C LEU A 73 -25.94 -5.45 -9.07
N LYS A 74 -26.50 -6.67 -9.15
CA LYS A 74 -27.03 -7.22 -10.42
C LYS A 74 -28.21 -6.40 -10.94
N ARG A 75 -29.14 -5.98 -10.07
CA ARG A 75 -30.29 -5.14 -10.47
C ARG A 75 -29.87 -3.76 -10.99
N TRP A 76 -28.74 -3.23 -10.53
CA TRP A 76 -28.14 -2.01 -11.06
C TRP A 76 -27.35 -2.20 -12.36
N GLY A 77 -27.24 -3.44 -12.86
CA GLY A 77 -26.60 -3.77 -14.13
C GLY A 77 -25.09 -3.98 -14.03
N TYR A 78 -24.50 -4.07 -12.83
CA TYR A 78 -23.09 -4.40 -12.68
C TYR A 78 -22.83 -5.88 -13.01
N ASN A 79 -21.70 -6.15 -13.65
CA ASN A 79 -21.23 -7.49 -13.96
C ASN A 79 -19.79 -7.77 -13.49
N LEU A 80 -19.08 -6.77 -12.97
CA LEU A 80 -17.71 -6.90 -12.47
C LEU A 80 -17.61 -6.46 -11.00
N MET A 81 -16.77 -7.14 -10.23
CA MET A 81 -16.33 -6.68 -8.91
C MET A 81 -14.80 -6.59 -8.90
N ARG A 82 -14.31 -5.44 -8.43
CA ARG A 82 -12.94 -5.31 -7.94
C ARG A 82 -12.97 -5.71 -6.46
N TYR A 83 -12.56 -6.94 -6.16
CA TYR A 83 -12.67 -7.51 -4.82
C TYR A 83 -11.49 -7.05 -3.96
N VAL A 84 -11.77 -6.11 -3.07
CA VAL A 84 -10.81 -5.48 -2.18
C VAL A 84 -10.46 -6.45 -1.06
N PHE A 85 -9.17 -6.71 -0.87
CA PHE A 85 -8.64 -7.34 0.33
C PHE A 85 -7.35 -6.65 0.75
N THR A 86 -6.95 -6.79 2.01
CA THR A 86 -5.71 -6.22 2.52
C THR A 86 -4.70 -7.33 2.81
N TRP A 87 -3.41 -7.00 2.77
CA TRP A 87 -2.38 -7.93 3.22
C TRP A 87 -2.54 -8.28 4.70
N GLU A 88 -3.01 -7.33 5.51
CA GLU A 88 -3.35 -7.54 6.93
C GLU A 88 -4.42 -8.62 7.10
N ALA A 89 -5.45 -8.66 6.25
CA ALA A 89 -6.47 -9.70 6.30
C ALA A 89 -5.90 -11.12 6.09
N ILE A 90 -4.80 -11.25 5.34
CA ILE A 90 -4.15 -12.54 5.07
C ILE A 90 -3.13 -12.90 6.15
N GLU A 91 -2.30 -11.94 6.59
CA GLU A 91 -1.04 -12.23 7.31
C GLU A 91 -0.84 -11.32 8.53
N HIS A 92 -1.90 -11.00 9.29
CA HIS A 92 -1.82 -10.11 10.45
C HIS A 92 -0.95 -10.66 11.60
N ALA A 93 -1.01 -11.96 11.87
CA ALA A 93 -0.37 -12.60 13.03
C ALA A 93 1.18 -12.65 12.93
N GLY A 94 1.75 -12.32 11.78
CA GLY A 94 3.19 -12.31 11.54
C GLY A 94 3.60 -12.97 10.22
N PRO A 95 4.87 -12.85 9.84
CA PRO A 95 5.40 -13.41 8.59
C PRO A 95 5.16 -14.93 8.50
N GLY A 96 4.60 -15.38 7.39
CA GLY A 96 4.25 -16.76 7.07
C GLY A 96 3.02 -17.31 7.80
N LYS A 97 2.29 -16.50 8.57
CA LYS A 97 1.14 -16.96 9.36
C LYS A 97 -0.17 -16.49 8.71
N TYR A 98 -0.71 -17.33 7.83
CA TYR A 98 -1.91 -17.01 7.07
C TYR A 98 -3.21 -17.28 7.83
N ASP A 99 -4.17 -16.36 7.73
CA ASP A 99 -5.51 -16.50 8.30
C ASP A 99 -6.40 -17.36 7.39
N GLU A 100 -6.39 -18.68 7.64
CA GLU A 100 -7.22 -19.63 6.89
C GLU A 100 -8.72 -19.42 7.08
N GLU A 101 -9.17 -18.92 8.23
CA GLU A 101 -10.59 -18.68 8.48
C GLU A 101 -11.11 -17.55 7.57
N TRP A 102 -10.34 -16.47 7.45
CA TRP A 102 -10.64 -15.39 6.52
C TRP A 102 -10.56 -15.85 5.05
N VAL A 103 -9.59 -16.69 4.70
CA VAL A 103 -9.49 -17.27 3.35
C VAL A 103 -10.75 -18.08 3.01
N GLN A 104 -11.24 -18.94 3.92
CA GLN A 104 -12.46 -19.71 3.69
C GLN A 104 -13.68 -18.79 3.53
N HIS A 105 -13.79 -17.76 4.38
CA HIS A 105 -14.85 -16.76 4.26
C HIS A 105 -14.84 -16.10 2.86
N THR A 106 -13.67 -15.69 2.38
CA THR A 106 -13.51 -15.08 1.04
C THR A 106 -13.95 -16.04 -0.07
N ILE A 107 -13.55 -17.32 -0.01
CA ILE A 107 -13.96 -18.34 -0.98
C ILE A 107 -15.49 -18.49 -1.02
N GLU A 108 -16.15 -18.51 0.15
CA GLU A 108 -17.62 -18.59 0.21
C GLU A 108 -18.30 -17.36 -0.40
N VAL A 109 -17.80 -16.15 -0.14
CA VAL A 109 -18.29 -14.92 -0.77
C VAL A 109 -18.12 -14.97 -2.29
N LEU A 110 -16.97 -15.44 -2.79
CA LEU A 110 -16.70 -15.58 -4.23
C LEU A 110 -17.63 -16.62 -4.89
N ARG A 111 -17.90 -17.75 -4.22
CA ARG A 111 -18.90 -18.74 -4.69
C ARG A 111 -20.30 -18.15 -4.77
N LEU A 112 -20.68 -17.29 -3.82
CA LEU A 112 -21.94 -16.56 -3.91
C LEU A 112 -21.93 -15.59 -5.10
N ALA A 113 -20.85 -14.83 -5.31
CA ALA A 113 -20.72 -13.93 -6.46
C ALA A 113 -20.87 -14.68 -7.80
N LYS A 114 -20.32 -15.91 -7.89
CA LYS A 114 -20.51 -16.82 -9.04
C LYS A 114 -21.98 -17.10 -9.32
N GLY A 115 -22.77 -17.39 -8.29
CA GLY A 115 -24.22 -17.64 -8.40
C GLY A 115 -25.01 -16.46 -8.98
N TYR A 116 -24.48 -15.24 -8.85
CA TYR A 116 -25.05 -14.02 -9.46
C TYR A 116 -24.43 -13.68 -10.82
N GLY A 117 -23.45 -14.45 -11.30
CA GLY A 117 -22.80 -14.24 -12.59
C GLY A 117 -21.95 -12.97 -12.65
N PHE A 118 -21.18 -12.69 -11.59
CA PHE A 118 -20.19 -11.62 -11.60
C PHE A 118 -18.84 -12.15 -12.10
N TYR A 119 -18.10 -11.31 -12.83
CA TYR A 119 -16.67 -11.45 -12.95
C TYR A 119 -16.01 -10.77 -11.75
N VAL A 120 -14.94 -11.36 -11.21
CA VAL A 120 -14.20 -10.81 -10.08
C VAL A 120 -12.72 -10.80 -10.39
N PHE A 121 -12.06 -9.67 -10.16
CA PHE A 121 -10.61 -9.66 -10.01
C PHE A 121 -10.22 -9.26 -8.60
N MET A 122 -9.16 -9.88 -8.10
CA MET A 122 -8.67 -9.74 -6.74
C MET A 122 -7.75 -8.51 -6.66
N ASP A 123 -8.01 -7.61 -5.72
CA ASP A 123 -7.28 -6.36 -5.53
C ASP A 123 -6.55 -6.36 -4.17
N PRO A 124 -5.21 -6.56 -4.18
CA PRO A 124 -4.34 -6.35 -3.02
C PRO A 124 -4.30 -4.85 -2.66
N HIS A 125 -5.25 -4.45 -1.81
CA HIS A 125 -5.52 -3.06 -1.54
C HIS A 125 -4.65 -2.50 -0.43
N GLN A 126 -4.20 -1.26 -0.63
CA GLN A 126 -3.57 -0.44 0.39
C GLN A 126 -3.87 1.04 0.14
N ASP A 127 -4.01 1.80 1.21
CA ASP A 127 -3.91 3.25 1.18
C ASP A 127 -2.85 3.65 2.21
N VAL A 128 -1.89 4.49 1.79
CA VAL A 128 -0.79 4.95 2.66
C VAL A 128 -0.15 3.81 3.46
N TRP A 129 0.02 2.64 2.84
CA TRP A 129 0.56 1.39 3.37
C TRP A 129 -0.30 0.63 4.38
N SER A 130 -0.73 1.24 5.48
CA SER A 130 -1.31 0.53 6.62
C SER A 130 -2.26 1.43 7.42
N ARG A 131 -3.15 0.84 8.22
CA ARG A 131 -3.98 1.61 9.17
C ARG A 131 -3.16 2.34 10.21
N PHE A 132 -2.00 1.80 10.58
CA PHE A 132 -1.03 2.44 11.48
C PHE A 132 -0.30 3.63 10.86
N THR A 133 -0.42 3.83 9.55
CA THR A 133 0.07 5.00 8.81
C THR A 133 -1.07 5.83 8.24
N GLY A 134 -2.30 5.63 8.75
CA GLY A 134 -3.47 6.47 8.50
C GLY A 134 -4.39 6.00 7.36
N GLY A 135 -4.16 4.80 6.82
CA GLY A 135 -4.97 4.22 5.73
C GLY A 135 -5.31 2.76 5.97
N SER A 136 -4.86 1.86 5.10
CA SER A 136 -5.13 0.41 5.17
C SER A 136 -4.12 -0.38 4.34
N GLY A 137 -4.03 -1.70 4.54
CA GLY A 137 -3.28 -2.58 3.64
C GLY A 137 -2.37 -3.57 4.36
N ALA A 138 -1.16 -3.16 4.70
CA ALA A 138 -0.13 -4.00 5.26
C ALA A 138 -0.26 -4.21 6.78
N PRO A 139 0.05 -5.41 7.30
CA PRO A 139 -0.01 -5.70 8.72
C PRO A 139 1.09 -4.99 9.52
N MET A 140 0.85 -4.83 10.82
CA MET A 140 1.72 -4.09 11.74
C MET A 140 3.17 -4.57 11.73
N TRP A 141 3.37 -5.89 11.62
CA TRP A 141 4.70 -6.49 11.63
C TRP A 141 5.61 -5.94 10.52
N THR A 142 5.05 -5.45 9.40
CA THR A 142 5.83 -4.86 8.32
C THR A 142 6.50 -3.56 8.75
N ILE A 143 5.79 -2.74 9.54
CA ILE A 143 6.29 -1.47 10.07
C ILE A 143 7.43 -1.75 11.06
N TYR A 144 7.23 -2.74 11.93
CA TYR A 144 8.29 -3.20 12.82
C TYR A 144 9.49 -3.76 12.04
N ALA A 145 9.26 -4.60 11.03
CA ALA A 145 10.33 -5.12 10.17
C ALA A 145 11.15 -3.98 9.53
N MET A 146 10.52 -2.86 9.17
CA MET A 146 11.20 -1.66 8.65
C MET A 146 11.89 -0.80 9.71
N GLY A 147 11.90 -1.23 10.97
CA GLY A 147 12.58 -0.54 12.07
C GLY A 147 11.80 0.66 12.61
N LEU A 148 10.53 0.82 12.25
CA LEU A 148 9.68 1.94 12.64
C LEU A 148 8.81 1.61 13.87
N ASN A 149 8.53 2.62 14.68
CA ASN A 149 7.71 2.54 15.88
C ASN A 149 6.37 3.28 15.70
N PRO A 150 5.27 2.57 15.38
CA PRO A 150 3.98 3.21 15.11
C PRO A 150 3.36 3.90 16.34
N LEU A 151 3.82 3.60 17.56
CA LEU A 151 3.34 4.27 18.78
C LEU A 151 3.87 5.70 18.90
N ALA A 152 5.01 6.01 18.27
CA ALA A 152 5.63 7.33 18.30
C ALA A 152 5.22 8.21 17.10
N PHE A 153 4.44 7.68 16.15
CA PHE A 153 4.00 8.46 14.99
C PHE A 153 3.19 9.71 15.34
N PRO A 154 2.31 9.72 16.37
CA PRO A 154 1.57 10.92 16.76
C PRO A 154 2.48 12.06 17.24
N SER A 155 3.47 11.78 18.11
CA SER A 155 4.37 12.81 18.66
C SER A 155 5.40 13.29 17.63
N THR A 156 5.91 12.38 16.80
CA THR A 156 6.87 12.70 15.74
C THR A 156 6.24 13.26 14.47
N GLN A 157 4.90 13.17 14.35
CA GLN A 157 4.16 13.38 13.11
C GLN A 157 4.65 12.56 11.91
N ALA A 158 5.28 11.40 12.15
CA ALA A 158 5.73 10.49 11.09
C ALA A 158 4.55 9.92 10.28
N ALA A 159 3.35 9.86 10.87
CA ALA A 159 2.08 9.68 10.20
C ALA A 159 0.96 10.32 11.04
N TRP A 160 -0.06 10.85 10.39
CA TRP A 160 -1.29 11.32 11.03
C TRP A 160 -2.36 10.23 10.92
N VAL A 161 -2.81 9.76 12.06
CA VAL A 161 -3.76 8.64 12.16
C VAL A 161 -4.93 9.10 13.02
N GLN A 162 -6.15 8.95 12.51
CA GLN A 162 -7.34 9.43 13.22
C GLN A 162 -7.54 8.70 14.56
N ASN A 163 -7.27 7.39 14.62
CA ASN A 163 -7.39 6.58 15.83
C ASN A 163 -6.55 7.11 16.99
N THR A 164 -5.41 7.75 16.70
CA THR A 164 -4.46 8.25 17.70
C THR A 164 -4.41 9.77 17.73
N TYR A 165 -5.30 10.44 17.00
CA TYR A 165 -5.37 11.90 17.00
C TYR A 165 -5.97 12.37 18.34
N PRO A 166 -5.46 13.45 18.97
CA PRO A 166 -5.89 13.84 20.32
C PRO A 166 -7.41 14.02 20.48
N ASP A 167 -8.08 14.47 19.43
CA ASP A 167 -9.54 14.55 19.35
C ASP A 167 -9.99 13.98 17.99
N PRO A 168 -10.31 12.67 17.91
CA PRO A 168 -10.61 12.01 16.63
C PRO A 168 -11.78 12.64 15.86
N ALA A 169 -12.69 13.34 16.56
CA ALA A 169 -13.81 14.06 15.94
C ALA A 169 -13.36 15.34 15.21
N LYS A 170 -12.19 15.90 15.59
CA LYS A 170 -11.57 17.06 14.93
C LYS A 170 -10.47 16.68 13.95
N TYR A 171 -10.27 15.40 13.67
CA TYR A 171 -9.30 14.95 12.68
C TYR A 171 -9.54 15.65 11.33
N PRO A 172 -8.56 16.38 10.76
CA PRO A 172 -8.83 17.21 9.60
C PRO A 172 -9.22 16.40 8.37
N LYS A 173 -10.28 16.86 7.69
CA LYS A 173 -10.77 16.21 6.46
C LYS A 173 -9.66 16.16 5.40
N MET A 174 -9.54 15.01 4.74
CA MET A 174 -8.60 14.74 3.63
C MET A 174 -7.11 14.86 4.00
N ILE A 175 -6.75 15.02 5.28
CA ILE A 175 -5.33 15.13 5.65
C ILE A 175 -4.58 13.80 5.57
N TRP A 176 -5.28 12.67 5.64
CA TRP A 176 -4.70 11.32 5.61
C TRP A 176 -3.80 11.09 4.38
N ALA A 177 -4.17 11.64 3.21
CA ALA A 177 -3.39 11.46 1.99
C ALA A 177 -2.03 12.21 2.03
N THR A 178 -1.84 13.16 2.96
CA THR A 178 -0.53 13.77 3.23
C THR A 178 0.45 12.78 3.87
N ASN A 179 -0.01 11.64 4.39
CA ASN A 179 0.90 10.64 4.97
C ASN A 179 1.86 10.07 3.93
N TYR A 180 1.51 10.04 2.63
CA TYR A 180 2.44 9.67 1.56
C TYR A 180 3.73 10.51 1.54
N THR A 181 3.68 11.74 2.06
CA THR A 181 4.82 12.67 2.12
C THR A 181 5.34 12.88 3.53
N ARG A 182 4.94 12.05 4.50
CA ARG A 182 5.50 12.01 5.85
C ARG A 182 6.48 10.85 6.01
N LEU A 183 7.28 10.89 7.08
CA LEU A 183 8.42 9.99 7.25
C LEU A 183 8.05 8.51 7.12
N ALA A 184 6.93 8.06 7.70
CA ALA A 184 6.58 6.65 7.69
C ALA A 184 6.42 6.12 6.25
N CYS A 185 5.55 6.71 5.43
CA CYS A 185 5.37 6.26 4.06
C CYS A 185 6.61 6.54 3.18
N GLN A 186 7.33 7.64 3.42
CA GLN A 186 8.59 7.94 2.73
C GLN A 186 9.59 6.78 2.89
N VAL A 187 9.80 6.31 4.13
CA VAL A 187 10.69 5.19 4.45
C VAL A 187 10.14 3.88 3.88
N ILE A 188 8.87 3.60 4.15
CA ILE A 188 8.23 2.33 3.84
C ILE A 188 8.26 2.03 2.33
N PHE A 189 7.80 2.96 1.51
CA PHE A 189 7.77 2.74 0.06
C PHE A 189 9.17 2.72 -0.55
N THR A 190 10.12 3.48 0.01
CA THR A 190 11.53 3.40 -0.42
C THR A 190 12.15 2.04 -0.10
N MET A 191 11.92 1.50 1.10
CA MET A 191 12.38 0.16 1.47
C MET A 191 11.71 -0.93 0.61
N PHE A 192 10.40 -0.84 0.40
CA PHE A 192 9.64 -1.83 -0.36
C PHE A 192 10.05 -1.90 -1.84
N PHE A 193 10.28 -0.77 -2.50
CA PHE A 193 10.61 -0.77 -3.94
C PHE A 193 12.11 -0.73 -4.25
N ALA A 194 12.93 -0.12 -3.39
CA ALA A 194 14.34 0.15 -3.68
C ALA A 194 15.26 0.00 -2.45
N GLY A 195 14.87 -0.80 -1.45
CA GLY A 195 15.68 -1.01 -0.25
C GLY A 195 17.09 -1.55 -0.52
N LYS A 196 17.32 -2.28 -1.62
CA LYS A 196 18.68 -2.72 -1.99
C LYS A 196 19.60 -1.58 -2.41
N ASP A 197 19.04 -0.54 -2.99
CA ASP A 197 19.80 0.61 -3.49
C ASP A 197 19.94 1.68 -2.41
N PHE A 198 18.88 1.95 -1.63
CA PHE A 198 18.85 3.09 -0.69
C PHE A 198 18.89 2.71 0.79
N THR A 199 18.69 1.45 1.14
CA THR A 199 18.86 0.93 2.51
C THR A 199 19.62 -0.40 2.51
N PRO A 200 20.80 -0.51 1.89
CA PRO A 200 21.53 -1.78 1.79
C PRO A 200 21.86 -2.40 3.16
N LYS A 201 21.95 -1.61 4.24
CA LYS A 201 22.15 -2.13 5.60
C LYS A 201 20.91 -2.76 6.20
N ALA A 202 19.71 -2.47 5.68
CA ALA A 202 18.46 -3.00 6.21
C ALA A 202 18.29 -4.46 5.78
N ILE A 203 18.84 -5.37 6.58
CA ILE A 203 18.85 -6.82 6.33
C ILE A 203 18.16 -7.54 7.49
N ILE A 204 17.22 -8.42 7.15
CA ILE A 204 16.53 -9.34 8.06
C ILE A 204 16.62 -10.75 7.48
N ASP A 205 16.97 -11.74 8.30
CA ASP A 205 17.10 -13.15 7.92
C ASP A 205 18.01 -13.36 6.71
N GLY A 206 19.09 -12.56 6.63
CA GLY A 206 20.04 -12.59 5.52
C GLY A 206 19.52 -12.03 4.20
N LYS A 207 18.31 -11.46 4.18
CA LYS A 207 17.70 -10.81 3.01
C LYS A 207 17.59 -9.31 3.23
N ASN A 208 17.80 -8.51 2.18
CA ASN A 208 17.49 -7.09 2.24
C ASN A 208 15.97 -6.90 2.46
N ILE A 209 15.60 -5.87 3.22
CA ILE A 209 14.22 -5.52 3.57
C ILE A 209 13.28 -5.44 2.36
N GLN A 210 13.79 -5.01 1.19
CA GLN A 210 13.05 -5.00 -0.07
C GLN A 210 12.58 -6.39 -0.45
N ASP A 211 13.52 -7.34 -0.53
CA ASP A 211 13.20 -8.71 -0.95
C ASP A 211 12.40 -9.42 0.13
N TYR A 212 12.68 -9.19 1.42
CA TYR A 212 11.90 -9.73 2.52
C TYR A 212 10.42 -9.33 2.43
N LEU A 213 10.11 -8.03 2.32
CA LEU A 213 8.72 -7.56 2.24
C LEU A 213 8.03 -7.98 0.94
N GLN A 214 8.72 -7.89 -0.20
CA GLN A 214 8.16 -8.31 -1.48
C GLN A 214 7.87 -9.81 -1.50
N ASP A 215 8.78 -10.65 -0.98
CA ASP A 215 8.59 -12.10 -0.92
C ASP A 215 7.35 -12.45 -0.07
N HIS A 216 7.20 -11.85 1.11
CA HIS A 216 6.04 -12.10 1.98
C HIS A 216 4.72 -11.59 1.38
N PHE A 217 4.70 -10.36 0.86
CA PHE A 217 3.49 -9.82 0.23
C PHE A 217 3.04 -10.65 -0.98
N VAL A 218 3.99 -11.02 -1.84
CA VAL A 218 3.71 -11.84 -3.03
C VAL A 218 3.27 -13.24 -2.62
N GLU A 219 3.90 -13.85 -1.62
CA GLU A 219 3.51 -15.18 -1.14
C GLU A 219 2.14 -15.17 -0.45
N ALA A 220 1.77 -14.12 0.29
CA ALA A 220 0.43 -13.97 0.85
C ALA A 220 -0.64 -13.94 -0.26
N CYS A 221 -0.41 -13.17 -1.33
CA CYS A 221 -1.30 -13.15 -2.49
C CYS A 221 -1.33 -14.51 -3.21
N ARG A 222 -0.15 -15.15 -3.37
CA ARG A 222 -0.03 -16.49 -3.98
C ARG A 222 -0.75 -17.55 -3.16
N HIS A 223 -0.71 -17.45 -1.84
CA HIS A 223 -1.41 -18.33 -0.92
C HIS A 223 -2.91 -18.22 -1.12
N LEU A 224 -3.47 -17.00 -1.13
CA LEU A 224 -4.89 -16.81 -1.43
C LEU A 224 -5.26 -17.37 -2.82
N ALA A 225 -4.42 -17.15 -3.84
CA ALA A 225 -4.63 -17.73 -5.17
C ALA A 225 -4.64 -19.26 -5.15
N LEU A 226 -3.72 -19.89 -4.40
CA LEU A 226 -3.65 -21.33 -4.23
C LEU A 226 -4.94 -21.87 -3.59
N ARG A 227 -5.42 -21.24 -2.52
CA ARG A 227 -6.64 -21.67 -1.83
C ARG A 227 -7.88 -21.49 -2.71
N ILE A 228 -7.92 -20.45 -3.54
CA ILE A 228 -8.96 -20.23 -4.58
C ILE A 228 -8.90 -21.31 -5.68
N GLN A 229 -7.71 -21.73 -6.10
CA GLN A 229 -7.54 -22.83 -7.06
C GLN A 229 -7.98 -24.17 -6.45
N GLU A 230 -7.54 -24.49 -5.23
CA GLU A 230 -7.87 -25.71 -4.50
C GLU A 230 -9.38 -25.86 -4.24
N ALA A 231 -10.11 -24.75 -4.16
CA ALA A 231 -11.57 -24.75 -4.08
C ALA A 231 -12.22 -25.43 -5.30
N GLY A 232 -11.54 -25.44 -6.46
CA GLY A 232 -11.87 -26.22 -7.65
C GLY A 232 -13.05 -25.70 -8.49
N ASP A 233 -13.76 -24.68 -8.02
CA ASP A 233 -15.01 -24.22 -8.63
C ASP A 233 -15.11 -22.70 -8.85
N ILE A 234 -14.06 -21.93 -8.57
CA ILE A 234 -14.09 -20.46 -8.70
C ILE A 234 -12.93 -19.85 -9.51
N GLU A 235 -11.74 -20.45 -9.53
CA GLU A 235 -10.61 -20.01 -10.36
C GLU A 235 -10.92 -20.14 -11.85
N GLY A 236 -10.62 -19.11 -12.65
CA GLY A 236 -10.88 -19.09 -14.09
C GLY A 236 -12.37 -19.10 -14.48
N ASP A 237 -13.27 -19.05 -13.50
CA ASP A 237 -14.72 -18.91 -13.65
C ASP A 237 -15.14 -17.54 -13.09
N VAL A 238 -15.54 -17.46 -11.82
CA VAL A 238 -15.91 -16.18 -11.21
C VAL A 238 -14.68 -15.30 -10.96
N VAL A 239 -13.54 -15.88 -10.58
CA VAL A 239 -12.28 -15.14 -10.41
C VAL A 239 -11.54 -15.15 -11.74
N ILE A 240 -11.49 -14.00 -12.41
CA ILE A 240 -10.91 -13.85 -13.75
C ILE A 240 -9.46 -13.37 -13.75
N GLY A 241 -8.97 -12.86 -12.63
CA GLY A 241 -7.68 -12.18 -12.61
C GLY A 241 -7.32 -11.52 -11.29
N TRP A 242 -6.16 -10.87 -11.32
CA TRP A 242 -5.50 -10.27 -10.15
C TRP A 242 -4.91 -8.92 -10.52
N GLU A 243 -4.99 -7.98 -9.60
CA GLU A 243 -4.32 -6.69 -9.69
C GLU A 243 -2.98 -6.70 -8.96
N SER A 244 -2.03 -5.89 -9.42
CA SER A 244 -0.67 -5.90 -8.92
C SER A 244 -0.51 -5.39 -7.48
N MET A 245 -1.14 -4.25 -7.18
CA MET A 245 -1.12 -3.54 -5.89
C MET A 245 -1.91 -2.25 -6.12
N ASN A 246 -2.81 -1.91 -5.20
CA ASN A 246 -3.51 -0.63 -5.28
C ASN A 246 -2.53 0.55 -5.14
N GLU A 247 -2.54 1.48 -6.09
CA GLU A 247 -1.90 2.80 -6.02
C GLU A 247 -0.47 2.84 -5.46
N PRO A 248 0.50 2.15 -6.08
CA PRO A 248 1.87 2.11 -5.56
C PRO A 248 2.49 3.52 -5.52
N ASN A 249 3.17 3.84 -4.42
CA ASN A 249 3.89 5.10 -4.23
C ASN A 249 5.41 4.87 -4.26
N ARG A 250 6.19 5.87 -4.69
CA ARG A 250 7.66 5.79 -4.83
C ARG A 250 8.45 6.12 -3.55
N GLY A 251 7.79 6.57 -2.48
CA GLY A 251 8.46 7.12 -1.30
C GLY A 251 9.43 8.25 -1.70
N LEU A 252 10.68 8.15 -1.24
CA LEU A 252 11.76 9.08 -1.58
C LEU A 252 12.47 8.78 -2.92
N ILE A 253 12.15 7.67 -3.60
CA ILE A 253 12.87 7.26 -4.82
C ILE A 253 12.73 8.32 -5.91
N GLY A 254 13.83 8.92 -6.36
CA GLY A 254 13.85 9.99 -7.35
C GLY A 254 13.67 11.41 -6.79
N TRP A 255 13.67 11.59 -5.46
CA TRP A 255 13.73 12.92 -4.87
C TRP A 255 15.09 13.57 -5.15
N GLN A 256 15.06 14.74 -5.77
CA GLN A 256 16.27 15.43 -6.24
C GLN A 256 16.98 16.21 -5.13
N ASP A 257 16.22 16.70 -4.15
CA ASP A 257 16.72 17.43 -2.99
C ASP A 257 15.73 17.23 -1.84
N VAL A 258 16.14 16.54 -0.77
CA VAL A 258 15.27 16.26 0.39
C VAL A 258 15.01 17.49 1.26
N SER A 259 15.75 18.58 1.07
CA SER A 259 15.61 19.81 1.86
C SER A 259 14.50 20.74 1.38
N VAL A 260 13.83 20.41 0.27
CA VAL A 260 12.75 21.21 -0.31
C VAL A 260 11.51 20.35 -0.56
N ILE A 261 10.34 20.99 -0.65
CA ILE A 261 9.12 20.33 -1.13
C ILE A 261 9.19 20.25 -2.67
N PRO A 262 9.08 19.06 -3.27
CA PRO A 262 9.10 18.93 -4.73
C PRO A 262 7.95 19.68 -5.42
N GLU A 263 8.20 20.26 -6.59
CA GLU A 263 7.17 21.02 -7.34
C GLU A 263 5.99 20.16 -7.78
N ASP A 264 6.19 18.85 -7.96
CA ASP A 264 5.17 17.86 -8.28
C ASP A 264 4.32 17.46 -7.07
N GLN A 265 4.70 17.81 -5.83
CA GLN A 265 3.87 17.60 -4.65
C GLN A 265 2.70 18.61 -4.60
N LYS A 266 1.58 18.26 -5.24
CA LYS A 266 0.39 19.12 -5.31
C LYS A 266 -0.48 19.08 -4.07
N LEU A 267 -0.46 18.00 -3.29
CA LEU A 267 -1.25 17.86 -2.07
C LEU A 267 -0.45 18.36 -0.87
N GLN A 268 -0.93 19.42 -0.21
CA GLN A 268 -0.39 19.92 1.05
C GLN A 268 -1.55 20.37 1.95
N LYS A 269 -1.59 19.88 3.20
CA LYS A 269 -2.62 20.24 4.19
C LYS A 269 -2.10 20.02 5.61
N GLY A 270 -2.40 20.93 6.52
CA GLY A 270 -1.80 20.95 7.85
C GLY A 270 -0.28 21.18 7.76
N PRO A 271 0.49 20.78 8.78
CA PRO A 271 1.95 20.77 8.72
C PRO A 271 2.44 19.92 7.54
N SER A 272 3.20 20.51 6.63
CA SER A 272 3.70 19.89 5.39
C SER A 272 5.23 19.89 5.40
N PRO A 273 5.88 18.84 5.93
CA PRO A 273 7.34 18.82 6.05
C PRO A 273 8.03 18.59 4.70
N THR A 274 9.23 19.15 4.54
CA THR A 274 10.21 18.59 3.60
C THR A 274 10.63 17.19 4.09
N ALA A 275 11.16 16.34 3.21
CA ALA A 275 11.70 15.05 3.65
C ALA A 275 12.76 15.23 4.74
N TRP A 276 13.59 16.26 4.65
CA TRP A 276 14.57 16.58 5.68
C TRP A 276 13.93 16.91 7.04
N GLN A 277 12.90 17.76 7.07
CA GLN A 277 12.16 18.06 8.31
C GLN A 277 11.44 16.82 8.87
N ALA A 278 10.93 15.94 8.01
CA ALA A 278 10.34 14.66 8.40
C ALA A 278 11.38 13.71 9.03
N ILE A 279 12.61 13.68 8.49
CA ILE A 279 13.74 12.92 9.05
C ILE A 279 14.12 13.44 10.44
N LEU A 280 14.21 14.75 10.60
CA LEU A 280 14.53 15.40 11.88
C LEU A 280 13.46 15.09 12.94
N THR A 281 12.19 15.34 12.65
CA THR A 281 11.09 15.09 13.59
C THR A 281 10.91 13.62 13.93
N GLY A 282 11.04 12.69 12.97
CA GLY A 282 11.06 11.27 13.31
C GLY A 282 12.30 10.81 14.09
N SER A 283 13.34 11.63 14.15
CA SER A 283 14.53 11.40 14.98
C SER A 283 14.50 12.20 16.29
N GLY A 284 13.34 12.73 16.67
CA GLY A 284 13.11 13.41 17.95
C GLY A 284 13.53 14.87 17.99
N ARG A 285 13.83 15.50 16.85
CA ARG A 285 14.22 16.92 16.76
C ARG A 285 13.03 17.81 16.51
N ALA A 286 12.95 18.94 17.21
CA ALA A 286 11.94 19.95 16.95
C ALA A 286 12.22 20.68 15.62
N CYS A 287 11.17 20.95 14.84
CA CYS A 287 11.27 21.67 13.57
C CYS A 287 10.08 22.62 13.38
N GLU A 288 10.35 23.84 12.94
CA GLU A 288 9.29 24.70 12.39
C GLU A 288 8.93 24.23 10.98
N MET A 289 7.64 24.02 10.74
CA MET A 289 7.10 23.54 9.48
C MET A 289 6.02 24.48 8.96
N ASP A 290 5.97 24.65 7.65
CA ASP A 290 4.90 25.39 7.02
C ASP A 290 3.58 24.61 7.11
N THR A 291 2.53 25.31 7.52
CA THR A 291 1.17 24.76 7.52
C THR A 291 0.44 25.20 6.27
N TRP A 292 -0.41 24.33 5.74
CA TRP A 292 -1.15 24.55 4.51
C TRP A 292 -2.65 24.31 4.71
N ASP A 293 -3.46 25.09 3.99
CA ASP A 293 -4.89 24.84 3.84
C ASP A 293 -5.32 24.89 2.38
N PHE A 294 -6.57 24.51 2.12
CA PHE A 294 -7.14 24.46 0.78
C PHE A 294 -8.14 25.59 0.56
N GLY A 295 -7.88 26.42 -0.43
CA GLY A 295 -8.81 27.41 -0.97
C GLY A 295 -9.41 26.96 -2.29
N SER A 296 -10.21 27.83 -2.93
CA SER A 296 -10.81 27.56 -4.24
C SER A 296 -9.79 27.40 -5.38
N LEU A 297 -8.58 27.95 -5.22
CA LEU A 297 -7.49 27.88 -6.20
C LEU A 297 -6.48 26.76 -5.90
N GLY A 298 -6.74 25.92 -4.89
CA GLY A 298 -5.85 24.85 -4.44
C GLY A 298 -5.17 25.16 -3.10
N PRO A 299 -4.06 24.47 -2.78
CA PRO A 299 -3.38 24.62 -1.50
C PRO A 299 -2.68 25.99 -1.40
N TYR A 300 -2.72 26.59 -0.22
CA TYR A 300 -1.97 27.81 0.12
C TYR A 300 -1.36 27.67 1.51
N LYS A 301 -0.20 28.31 1.73
CA LYS A 301 0.44 28.36 3.05
C LYS A 301 -0.44 29.16 4.01
N SER A 302 -0.92 28.51 5.07
CA SER A 302 -1.77 29.09 6.10
C SER A 302 -0.99 29.63 7.29
N GLY A 303 0.27 29.21 7.48
CA GLY A 303 1.09 29.63 8.61
C GLY A 303 2.34 28.77 8.78
N THR A 304 2.82 28.71 10.01
CA THR A 304 3.94 27.88 10.47
C THR A 304 3.62 27.33 11.85
N GLU A 305 4.03 26.10 12.12
CA GLU A 305 3.85 25.39 13.40
C GLU A 305 5.18 24.77 13.84
N LEU A 306 5.51 24.85 15.13
CA LEU A 306 6.60 24.10 15.73
C LEU A 306 6.14 22.68 16.03
N VAL A 307 6.70 21.70 15.32
CA VAL A 307 6.51 20.28 15.62
C VAL A 307 7.65 19.84 16.54
N ASP A 308 7.34 19.50 17.79
CA ASP A 308 8.30 19.08 18.80
C ASP A 308 7.97 17.67 19.33
N PRO A 309 8.70 16.65 18.88
CA PRO A 309 8.55 15.27 19.37
C PRO A 309 9.07 15.08 20.80
N LYS A 310 9.75 16.06 21.40
CA LYS A 310 10.31 16.00 22.76
C LYS A 310 11.27 14.82 22.98
N GLY A 311 12.01 14.45 21.95
CA GLY A 311 12.94 13.32 21.96
C GLY A 311 12.32 11.97 21.60
N ASP A 312 11.00 11.87 21.43
CA ASP A 312 10.37 10.65 20.91
C ASP A 312 10.90 10.34 19.50
N SER A 313 11.07 9.05 19.19
CA SER A 313 11.57 8.61 17.90
C SER A 313 10.59 7.70 17.17
N ALA A 314 10.43 7.95 15.87
CA ALA A 314 9.66 7.11 14.96
C ALA A 314 10.40 5.80 14.63
N TRP A 315 11.64 5.63 15.09
CA TRP A 315 12.42 4.41 14.99
C TRP A 315 12.24 3.56 16.23
N LEU A 316 12.31 2.24 16.07
CA LEU A 316 12.27 1.32 17.21
C LEU A 316 13.48 1.57 18.14
N PRO A 317 13.30 1.39 19.46
CA PRO A 317 14.41 1.53 20.40
C PRO A 317 15.48 0.45 20.16
N ALA A 318 16.70 0.69 20.60
CA ALA A 318 17.84 -0.20 20.37
C ALA A 318 17.65 -1.60 21.00
N GLU A 319 16.89 -1.65 22.09
CA GLU A 319 16.54 -2.84 22.86
C GLU A 319 15.24 -3.52 22.41
N TYR A 320 14.62 -3.08 21.30
CA TYR A 320 13.41 -3.71 20.80
C TYR A 320 13.61 -5.21 20.53
N ASP A 321 12.71 -6.03 21.04
CA ASP A 321 12.78 -7.48 20.90
C ASP A 321 12.08 -7.96 19.62
N ASP A 322 12.87 -8.28 18.61
CA ASP A 322 12.40 -8.88 17.36
C ASP A 322 11.81 -10.30 17.54
N SER A 323 11.97 -10.95 18.71
CA SER A 323 11.41 -12.28 18.98
C SER A 323 9.88 -12.34 18.86
N ARG A 324 9.19 -11.18 19.00
CA ARG A 324 7.74 -11.04 18.77
C ARG A 324 7.30 -11.66 17.44
N TYR A 325 8.08 -11.46 16.37
CA TYR A 325 7.79 -12.01 15.03
C TYR A 325 8.86 -12.99 14.53
N GLY A 326 9.88 -13.27 15.34
CA GLY A 326 10.80 -14.40 15.13
C GLY A 326 11.90 -14.19 14.08
N TRP A 327 12.03 -13.00 13.52
CA TRP A 327 13.08 -12.68 12.56
C TRP A 327 14.38 -12.25 13.24
N LYS A 328 15.49 -12.23 12.49
CA LYS A 328 16.80 -11.78 12.97
C LYS A 328 17.32 -10.64 12.11
N ARG A 329 17.55 -9.48 12.74
CA ARG A 329 18.23 -8.35 12.08
C ARG A 329 19.72 -8.60 11.97
N ASP A 330 20.28 -8.18 10.85
CA ASP A 330 21.72 -8.11 10.69
C ASP A 330 22.32 -7.12 11.70
N PRO A 331 23.42 -7.45 12.38
CA PRO A 331 24.06 -6.56 13.34
C PRO A 331 24.49 -5.20 12.76
N GLY A 332 24.63 -5.08 11.44
CA GLY A 332 24.90 -3.84 10.72
C GLY A 332 23.71 -2.88 10.63
N TRP A 333 22.49 -3.35 10.86
CA TRP A 333 21.29 -2.52 11.02
C TRP A 333 21.09 -2.17 12.50
N LYS A 334 21.40 -0.93 12.88
CA LYS A 334 21.26 -0.47 14.27
C LYS A 334 19.84 0.04 14.51
N LEU A 335 19.08 -0.61 15.40
CA LEU A 335 17.86 -0.01 15.95
C LEU A 335 18.21 1.12 16.93
N GLY A 336 17.26 1.98 17.22
CA GLY A 336 17.45 3.23 17.98
C GLY A 336 18.06 4.37 17.17
N GLU A 337 18.45 4.11 15.91
CA GLU A 337 19.08 5.08 15.03
C GLU A 337 18.29 5.25 13.72
N CYS A 338 18.22 6.48 13.23
CA CYS A 338 17.63 6.75 11.92
C CYS A 338 18.39 6.01 10.81
N ILE A 339 17.68 5.22 10.00
CA ILE A 339 18.31 4.46 8.91
C ILE A 339 19.06 5.37 7.92
N TRP A 340 18.59 6.60 7.74
CA TRP A 340 19.23 7.59 6.87
C TRP A 340 20.56 8.10 7.43
N ALA A 341 20.67 8.28 8.76
CA ALA A 341 21.94 8.60 9.41
C ALA A 341 22.94 7.45 9.22
N GLN A 342 22.48 6.19 9.35
CA GLN A 342 23.31 5.00 9.12
C GLN A 342 23.86 4.91 7.68
N HIS A 343 23.22 5.57 6.70
CA HIS A 343 23.68 5.65 5.31
C HIS A 343 24.43 6.98 5.00
N GLY A 344 24.70 7.79 6.02
CA GLY A 344 25.44 9.05 5.92
C GLY A 344 24.70 10.13 5.16
N ILE A 345 23.36 10.14 5.24
CA ILE A 345 22.52 11.19 4.66
C ILE A 345 22.60 12.46 5.52
N TRP A 346 22.74 12.30 6.84
CA TRP A 346 22.88 13.39 7.80
C TRP A 346 23.67 12.96 9.04
N ASP A 347 24.16 13.93 9.81
CA ASP A 347 24.89 13.74 11.07
C ASP A 347 23.98 14.08 12.28
N PRO A 348 23.63 13.09 13.12
CA PRO A 348 22.75 13.30 14.27
C PRO A 348 23.40 14.02 15.45
N SER A 349 24.72 14.24 15.44
CA SER A 349 25.43 14.94 16.52
C SER A 349 25.26 16.46 16.47
N ASN A 350 24.97 16.99 15.28
CA ASN A 350 24.87 18.43 15.01
C ASN A 350 23.70 18.78 14.07
N ASP A 351 22.84 17.81 13.77
CA ASP A 351 21.68 17.92 12.88
C ASP A 351 22.04 18.46 11.47
N GLN A 352 23.19 18.06 10.93
CA GLN A 352 23.65 18.51 9.61
C GLN A 352 23.22 17.56 8.48
N LEU A 353 22.53 18.08 7.47
CA LEU A 353 22.28 17.36 6.22
C LEU A 353 23.57 17.25 5.38
N LEU A 354 23.98 16.03 5.05
CA LEU A 354 25.24 15.74 4.35
C LEU A 354 25.02 15.38 2.87
N LYS A 355 23.92 14.70 2.53
CA LYS A 355 23.62 14.25 1.17
C LYS A 355 22.16 14.54 0.80
N LYS A 356 21.93 15.71 0.24
CA LYS A 356 20.58 16.15 -0.11
C LYS A 356 19.95 15.40 -1.30
N ASP A 357 20.78 14.84 -2.18
CA ASP A 357 20.40 14.20 -3.45
C ASP A 357 20.57 12.67 -3.42
N TYR A 358 20.65 12.06 -2.23
CA TYR A 358 20.90 10.62 -2.06
C TYR A 358 19.94 9.72 -2.86
N PHE A 359 18.69 10.14 -3.03
CA PHE A 359 17.65 9.39 -3.75
C PHE A 359 17.49 9.80 -5.23
N ALA A 360 18.25 10.78 -5.70
CA ALA A 360 18.06 11.41 -7.00
C ALA A 360 18.51 10.52 -8.17
N ARG A 361 19.45 9.59 -7.90
CA ARG A 361 20.12 8.75 -8.90
C ARG A 361 20.19 7.31 -8.44
N GLN A 362 20.10 6.38 -9.38
CA GLN A 362 20.31 4.97 -9.07
C GLN A 362 21.79 4.75 -8.73
N PRO A 363 22.14 4.19 -7.55
CA PRO A 363 23.54 4.06 -7.12
C PRO A 363 24.42 3.28 -8.10
N LYS A 364 23.90 2.22 -8.71
CA LYS A 364 24.67 1.35 -9.61
C LYS A 364 24.99 1.99 -10.97
N SER A 365 24.06 2.78 -11.52
CA SER A 365 24.18 3.33 -12.89
C SER A 365 24.44 4.84 -12.94
N GLY A 366 24.25 5.56 -11.84
CA GLY A 366 24.31 7.03 -11.79
C GLY A 366 23.20 7.74 -12.56
N ARG A 367 22.26 6.99 -13.18
CA ARG A 367 21.15 7.56 -13.94
C ARG A 367 20.21 8.31 -13.01
N LYS A 368 19.77 9.49 -13.45
CA LYS A 368 18.73 10.26 -12.77
C LYS A 368 17.45 9.43 -12.72
N ILE A 369 16.78 9.46 -11.58
CA ILE A 369 15.50 8.79 -11.36
C ILE A 369 14.39 9.84 -11.47
N ASP A 370 13.53 9.69 -12.46
CA ASP A 370 12.22 10.32 -12.57
C ASP A 370 11.11 9.25 -12.42
N TYR A 371 9.85 9.63 -12.59
CA TYR A 371 8.73 8.70 -12.49
C TYR A 371 8.78 7.58 -13.52
N GLU A 372 9.13 7.89 -14.78
CA GLU A 372 9.27 6.86 -15.81
C GLU A 372 10.37 5.86 -15.45
N PHE A 373 11.51 6.34 -14.95
CA PHE A 373 12.57 5.47 -14.44
C PHE A 373 12.06 4.60 -13.29
N PHE A 374 11.33 5.18 -12.32
CA PHE A 374 10.77 4.42 -11.21
C PHE A 374 9.85 3.31 -11.67
N THR A 375 8.88 3.63 -12.54
CA THR A 375 7.90 2.69 -13.07
C THR A 375 8.61 1.52 -13.75
N ASN A 376 9.59 1.79 -14.61
CA ASN A 376 10.25 0.76 -15.40
C ASN A 376 11.34 -0.03 -14.65
N ASN A 377 11.99 0.54 -13.63
CA ASN A 377 13.18 -0.05 -12.99
C ASN A 377 12.97 -0.47 -11.53
N TYR A 378 11.90 -0.05 -10.85
CA TYR A 378 11.58 -0.49 -9.49
C TYR A 378 10.19 -1.12 -9.39
N PHE A 379 9.16 -0.52 -9.98
CA PHE A 379 7.81 -1.10 -10.01
C PHE A 379 7.72 -2.35 -10.91
N MET A 380 8.16 -2.27 -12.16
CA MET A 380 8.06 -3.42 -13.08
C MET A 380 8.80 -4.68 -12.58
N PRO A 381 10.00 -4.61 -11.97
CA PRO A 381 10.58 -5.77 -11.31
C PRO A 381 9.73 -6.40 -10.21
N TYR A 382 9.03 -5.59 -9.40
CA TYR A 382 8.06 -6.08 -8.43
C TYR A 382 6.86 -6.73 -9.15
N TYR A 383 6.28 -6.05 -10.15
CA TYR A 383 5.16 -6.55 -10.94
C TYR A 383 5.46 -7.93 -11.55
N ARG A 384 6.66 -8.13 -12.10
CA ARG A 384 7.10 -9.42 -12.64
C ARG A 384 7.10 -10.53 -11.59
N ARG A 385 7.55 -10.25 -10.37
CA ARG A 385 7.51 -11.24 -9.28
C ARG A 385 6.08 -11.59 -8.92
N HIS A 386 5.22 -10.59 -8.74
CA HIS A 386 3.82 -10.78 -8.41
C HIS A 386 3.08 -11.57 -9.52
N ARG A 387 3.18 -11.12 -10.78
CA ARG A 387 2.64 -11.81 -11.95
C ARG A 387 3.08 -13.26 -11.99
N LYS A 388 4.39 -13.53 -11.89
CA LYS A 388 4.93 -14.90 -11.91
C LYS A 388 4.38 -15.78 -10.80
N ALA A 389 4.23 -15.24 -9.59
CA ALA A 389 3.68 -15.99 -8.47
C ALA A 389 2.21 -16.35 -8.72
N ILE A 390 1.39 -15.37 -9.12
CA ILE A 390 -0.04 -15.60 -9.41
C ILE A 390 -0.21 -16.57 -10.58
N THR A 391 0.49 -16.38 -11.70
CA THR A 391 0.35 -17.23 -12.88
C THR A 391 0.94 -18.62 -12.72
N SER A 392 1.77 -18.86 -11.69
CA SER A 392 2.17 -20.22 -11.30
C SER A 392 1.01 -21.06 -10.74
N ILE A 393 -0.08 -20.40 -10.33
CA ILE A 393 -1.28 -21.03 -9.77
C ILE A 393 -2.47 -20.85 -10.72
N HIS A 394 -2.76 -19.62 -11.12
CA HIS A 394 -3.82 -19.26 -12.05
C HIS A 394 -3.20 -18.98 -13.43
N GLU A 395 -2.91 -20.03 -14.19
CA GLU A 395 -2.14 -19.95 -15.45
C GLU A 395 -2.69 -18.90 -16.44
N ASN A 396 -4.02 -18.81 -16.54
CA ASN A 396 -4.70 -17.90 -17.48
C ASN A 396 -5.23 -16.62 -16.80
N ALA A 397 -4.61 -16.17 -15.70
CA ALA A 397 -5.06 -14.99 -14.99
C ALA A 397 -4.94 -13.74 -15.87
N ILE A 398 -6.01 -12.94 -15.91
CA ILE A 398 -5.90 -11.57 -16.42
C ILE A 398 -5.15 -10.75 -15.37
N MET A 399 -4.01 -10.19 -15.75
CA MET A 399 -3.20 -9.37 -14.85
C MET A 399 -3.55 -7.90 -15.03
N PHE A 400 -4.25 -7.34 -14.04
CA PHE A 400 -4.54 -5.91 -13.98
C PHE A 400 -3.30 -5.17 -13.45
N CYS A 401 -2.55 -4.54 -14.36
CA CYS A 401 -1.36 -3.78 -14.03
C CYS A 401 -1.76 -2.35 -13.65
N GLN A 402 -1.67 -2.06 -12.35
CA GLN A 402 -1.93 -0.74 -11.78
C GLN A 402 -0.60 -0.07 -11.40
N PRO A 403 -0.01 0.75 -12.28
CA PRO A 403 1.15 1.56 -11.94
C PRO A 403 0.75 2.77 -11.06
N PRO A 404 1.72 3.60 -10.62
CA PRO A 404 1.43 4.80 -9.85
C PRO A 404 0.36 5.70 -10.47
N VAL A 405 -0.42 6.32 -9.59
CA VAL A 405 -1.60 7.12 -9.95
C VAL A 405 -1.20 8.38 -10.72
N LEU A 406 -1.91 8.66 -11.82
CA LEU A 406 -1.67 9.83 -12.70
C LEU A 406 -0.26 9.90 -13.32
N GLU A 407 0.45 8.78 -13.40
CA GLU A 407 1.79 8.71 -13.99
C GLU A 407 1.80 8.02 -15.37
N ILE A 408 2.92 8.19 -16.09
CA ILE A 408 3.14 7.57 -17.39
C ILE A 408 3.15 6.03 -17.23
N PRO A 409 2.43 5.28 -18.10
CA PRO A 409 2.41 3.82 -18.04
C PRO A 409 3.79 3.20 -18.27
N PRO A 410 4.01 1.96 -17.81
CA PRO A 410 5.22 1.20 -18.12
C PRO A 410 5.51 1.09 -19.62
N SER A 411 6.79 1.22 -19.98
CA SER A 411 7.28 1.13 -21.36
C SER A 411 7.57 -0.32 -21.72
N ILE A 412 6.51 -1.12 -21.94
CA ILE A 412 6.60 -2.59 -22.07
C ILE A 412 6.44 -3.12 -23.49
N LYS A 413 6.01 -2.31 -24.46
CA LYS A 413 5.70 -2.79 -25.82
C LYS A 413 6.92 -3.45 -26.46
N GLY A 414 6.75 -4.66 -26.98
CA GLY A 414 7.84 -5.44 -27.61
C GLY A 414 8.86 -6.04 -26.64
N THR A 415 8.60 -5.99 -25.33
CA THR A 415 9.40 -6.68 -24.29
C THR A 415 8.69 -7.95 -23.82
N ASP A 416 9.35 -8.75 -22.97
CA ASP A 416 8.75 -9.93 -22.33
C ASP A 416 7.56 -9.60 -21.41
N ASP A 417 7.37 -8.32 -21.07
CA ASP A 417 6.23 -7.83 -20.31
C ASP A 417 5.04 -7.39 -21.18
N ASP A 418 5.15 -7.39 -22.52
CA ASP A 418 4.06 -7.14 -23.48
C ASP A 418 3.09 -8.34 -23.52
N ASP A 419 2.51 -8.67 -22.36
CA ASP A 419 1.64 -9.82 -22.15
C ASP A 419 0.23 -9.56 -22.73
N PRO A 420 -0.26 -10.39 -23.67
CA PRO A 420 -1.62 -10.25 -24.20
C PRO A 420 -2.73 -10.43 -23.16
N ASN A 421 -2.44 -11.04 -22.00
CA ASN A 421 -3.37 -11.18 -20.88
C ASN A 421 -3.26 -10.04 -19.83
N MET A 422 -2.47 -9.00 -20.10
CA MET A 422 -2.38 -7.82 -19.24
C MET A 422 -3.47 -6.78 -19.57
N VAL A 423 -4.10 -6.24 -18.53
CA VAL A 423 -4.95 -5.04 -18.60
C VAL A 423 -4.21 -3.89 -17.94
N PHE A 424 -4.04 -2.78 -18.65
CA PHE A 424 -3.59 -1.53 -18.03
C PHE A 424 -4.76 -0.93 -17.22
N ALA A 425 -4.59 -0.85 -15.89
CA ALA A 425 -5.64 -0.48 -14.93
C ALA A 425 -5.24 0.77 -14.12
N PRO A 426 -5.09 1.96 -14.74
CA PRO A 426 -4.72 3.16 -14.01
C PRO A 426 -5.89 3.69 -13.17
N HIS A 427 -5.55 4.34 -12.06
CA HIS A 427 -6.51 5.16 -11.33
C HIS A 427 -6.53 6.60 -11.86
N PHE A 428 -7.72 7.18 -11.88
CA PHE A 428 -7.97 8.57 -12.24
C PHE A 428 -8.80 9.24 -11.17
N TYR A 429 -8.42 10.46 -10.81
CA TYR A 429 -9.16 11.30 -9.90
C TYR A 429 -9.41 12.66 -10.53
N ASP A 430 -10.66 13.12 -10.48
CA ASP A 430 -10.94 14.54 -10.62
C ASP A 430 -10.63 15.24 -9.30
N GLY A 431 -9.55 16.05 -9.28
CA GLY A 431 -9.05 16.66 -8.05
C GLY A 431 -10.06 17.55 -7.34
N VAL A 432 -10.93 18.23 -8.09
CA VAL A 432 -11.98 19.09 -7.53
C VAL A 432 -13.04 18.25 -6.83
N THR A 433 -13.58 17.24 -7.51
CA THR A 433 -14.56 16.30 -6.97
C THR A 433 -14.03 15.58 -5.75
N LEU A 434 -12.77 15.10 -5.81
CA LEU A 434 -12.13 14.38 -4.70
C LEU A 434 -11.98 15.27 -3.45
N MET A 435 -11.49 16.49 -3.62
CA MET A 435 -11.24 17.40 -2.49
C MET A 435 -12.53 18.00 -1.94
N MET A 436 -13.52 18.31 -2.78
CA MET A 436 -14.78 18.93 -2.37
C MET A 436 -15.86 17.92 -1.96
N LYS A 437 -15.72 16.64 -2.34
CA LYS A 437 -16.74 15.60 -2.19
C LYS A 437 -18.10 16.00 -2.76
N LYS A 438 -18.09 16.69 -3.92
CA LYS A 438 -19.28 17.13 -4.67
C LYS A 438 -19.08 16.80 -6.14
N TRP A 439 -20.12 16.26 -6.79
CA TRP A 439 -20.15 15.93 -8.22
C TRP A 439 -21.18 16.78 -8.96
#